data_AF-A0A7L0S9E7-F1
#
_entry.id   AF-A0A7L0S9E7-F1
#
_cell.length_a   1.000
_cell.length_b   1.000
_cell.length_c   1.000
_cell.angle_alpha   90.00
_cell.angle_beta   90.00
_cell.angle_gamma   90.00
#
_symmetry.space_group_name_H-M   'P 1'
#
loop_
_entity.id
_entity.type
_entity.pdbx_description
1 polymer ?
#
loop_
_entity_poly.entity_id
_entity_poly.type
_entity_poly.pdbx_seq_one_letter_code
_entity_poly.pdbx_strand_id
1 'polypeptide(L)'
;GFNVETVEYKNICFTVWDVGGQDKIRPLWRHYFQNTQGLIFVVDSNDRERVQESADELQKMLQEDELRDAVLLVFANKQDMPNAMAVSELTDKLGLQTLRSRTWYVQATCATQGTGLYDGLDWLSHELSKR
;
A
#
# COMPACT_ATOMS: atom_id res chain seq x y z
N GLY A 1 -2.25 15.20 -12.04
CA GLY A 1 -3.60 14.63 -12.16
C GLY A 1 -3.83 13.73 -10.98
N PHE A 2 -5.08 13.49 -10.63
CA PHE A 2 -5.48 12.56 -9.57
C PHE A 2 -6.32 11.49 -10.24
N ASN A 3 -5.98 10.21 -10.04
CA ASN A 3 -6.78 9.11 -10.56
C ASN A 3 -7.26 8.24 -9.40
N VAL A 4 -8.58 8.02 -9.38
CA VAL A 4 -9.26 7.15 -8.44
C VAL A 4 -9.83 6.05 -9.28
N GLU A 5 -9.31 4.85 -9.12
CA GLU A 5 -9.87 3.70 -9.80
C GLU A 5 -10.47 2.78 -8.76
N THR A 6 -11.76 2.51 -8.94
CA THR A 6 -12.43 1.47 -8.19
C THR A 6 -12.24 0.18 -8.98
N VAL A 7 -11.43 -0.73 -8.45
CA VAL A 7 -11.20 -2.05 -9.02
C VAL A 7 -12.03 -3.04 -8.22
N GLU A 8 -13.00 -3.67 -8.88
CA GLU A 8 -13.66 -4.83 -8.30
C GLU A 8 -12.82 -6.07 -8.57
N TYR A 9 -12.37 -6.74 -7.52
CA TYR A 9 -11.73 -8.05 -7.63
C TYR A 9 -12.39 -9.03 -6.69
N LYS A 10 -12.99 -10.09 -7.28
CA LYS A 10 -13.90 -11.02 -6.61
C LYS A 10 -15.09 -10.26 -5.99
N ASN A 11 -15.37 -10.48 -4.70
CA ASN A 11 -16.46 -9.82 -3.97
C ASN A 11 -15.99 -8.57 -3.22
N ILE A 12 -14.85 -8.00 -3.60
CA ILE A 12 -14.20 -6.89 -2.88
C ILE A 12 -14.00 -5.72 -3.83
N CYS A 13 -14.40 -4.55 -3.36
CA CYS A 13 -14.23 -3.28 -4.02
C CYS A 13 -12.95 -2.63 -3.49
N PHE A 14 -11.94 -2.52 -4.36
CA PHE A 14 -10.68 -1.86 -4.05
C PHE A 14 -10.73 -0.43 -4.56
N THR A 15 -10.56 0.55 -3.68
CA THR A 15 -10.31 1.92 -4.13
C THR A 15 -8.81 2.14 -4.24
N VAL A 16 -8.32 2.18 -5.48
CA VAL A 16 -6.90 2.39 -5.82
C VAL A 16 -6.69 3.88 -6.06
N TRP A 17 -5.66 4.43 -5.40
CA TRP A 17 -5.30 5.84 -5.51
C TRP A 17 -3.93 5.95 -6.19
N ASP A 18 -3.89 6.49 -7.41
CA ASP A 18 -2.63 7.02 -7.95
C ASP A 18 -2.47 8.45 -7.42
N VAL A 19 -1.81 8.55 -6.28
CA VAL A 19 -1.39 9.82 -5.73
C VAL A 19 0.04 10.04 -6.16
N GLY A 20 0.24 10.40 -7.42
CA GLY A 20 1.51 10.96 -7.87
C GLY A 20 1.95 12.03 -6.87
N GLY A 21 3.15 11.86 -6.30
CA GLY A 21 3.68 12.51 -5.09
C GLY A 21 3.79 14.04 -5.09
N GLN A 22 2.75 14.76 -5.48
CA GLN A 22 2.60 16.18 -5.26
C GLN A 22 1.99 16.39 -3.87
N ASP A 23 2.75 17.00 -2.97
CA ASP A 23 2.36 17.30 -1.59
C ASP A 23 1.00 18.00 -1.47
N LYS A 24 0.62 18.77 -2.51
CA LYS A 24 -0.60 19.58 -2.54
C LYS A 24 -1.90 18.78 -2.49
N ILE A 25 -1.90 17.50 -2.87
CA ILE A 25 -3.13 16.68 -2.95
C ILE A 25 -3.29 15.69 -1.80
N ARG A 26 -2.28 15.52 -0.93
CA ARG A 26 -2.32 14.63 0.24
C ARG A 26 -3.47 14.92 1.22
N PRO A 27 -3.87 16.18 1.47
CA PRO A 27 -5.00 16.46 2.36
C PRO A 27 -6.33 15.83 1.93
N LEU A 28 -6.49 15.54 0.63
CA LEU A 28 -7.72 14.97 0.09
C LEU A 28 -7.91 13.49 0.44
N TRP A 29 -6.86 12.79 0.89
CA TRP A 29 -6.93 11.36 1.22
C TRP A 29 -7.95 11.07 2.32
N ARG A 30 -8.09 11.98 3.29
CA ARG A 30 -9.01 11.86 4.43
C ARG A 30 -10.47 11.69 4.02
N HIS A 31 -10.87 12.21 2.86
CA HIS A 31 -12.24 12.07 2.37
C HIS A 31 -12.62 10.62 2.04
N TYR A 32 -11.64 9.72 1.97
CA TYR A 32 -11.83 8.35 1.51
C TYR A 32 -11.52 7.29 2.57
N PHE A 33 -11.06 7.69 3.76
CA PHE A 33 -10.74 6.72 4.81
C PHE A 33 -11.99 6.09 5.42
N GLN A 34 -13.12 6.80 5.41
CA GLN A 34 -14.38 6.29 5.93
C GLN A 34 -14.79 4.99 5.24
N ASN A 35 -15.13 3.99 6.05
CA ASN A 35 -15.53 2.65 5.62
C ASN A 35 -14.44 1.87 4.81
N THR A 36 -13.18 2.28 4.88
CA THR A 36 -12.08 1.53 4.24
C THR A 36 -11.75 0.27 5.05
N GLN A 37 -11.95 -0.90 4.45
CA GLN A 37 -11.63 -2.19 5.08
C GLN A 37 -10.19 -2.65 4.83
N GLY A 38 -9.60 -2.23 3.70
CA GLY A 38 -8.24 -2.58 3.31
C GLY A 38 -7.54 -1.41 2.63
N LEU A 39 -6.25 -1.27 2.88
CA LEU A 39 -5.37 -0.25 2.33
C LEU A 39 -4.28 -0.93 1.49
N ILE A 40 -4.15 -0.54 0.23
CA ILE A 40 -3.03 -0.94 -0.63
C ILE A 40 -2.06 0.24 -0.74
N PHE A 41 -0.83 0.06 -0.30
CA PHE A 41 0.23 1.07 -0.35
C PHE A 41 1.34 0.62 -1.30
N VAL A 42 1.54 1.34 -2.41
CA VAL A 42 2.51 0.97 -3.43
C VAL A 42 3.78 1.79 -3.27
N VAL A 43 4.92 1.12 -3.17
CA VAL A 43 6.23 1.78 -3.06
C VAL A 43 7.10 1.44 -4.26
N ASP A 44 7.73 2.46 -4.82
CA ASP A 44 8.79 2.29 -5.80
C ASP A 44 10.04 1.75 -5.10
N SER A 45 10.31 0.45 -5.27
CA SER A 45 11.43 -0.21 -4.59
C SER A 45 12.78 0.24 -5.13
N ASN A 46 12.82 0.83 -6.33
CA ASN A 46 14.07 1.32 -6.93
C ASN A 46 14.39 2.76 -6.49
N ASP A 47 13.43 3.48 -5.90
CA ASP A 47 13.60 4.83 -5.40
C ASP A 47 14.01 4.85 -3.92
N ARG A 48 15.31 4.64 -3.71
CA ARG A 48 15.91 4.56 -2.36
C ARG A 48 15.95 5.90 -1.64
N GLU A 49 15.85 7.03 -2.35
CA GLU A 49 15.91 8.37 -1.77
C GLU A 49 14.56 8.78 -1.17
N ARG A 50 13.45 8.37 -1.80
CA ARG A 50 12.08 8.74 -1.36
C ARG A 50 11.39 7.70 -0.48
N VAL A 51 12.07 6.61 -0.14
CA VAL A 51 11.50 5.58 0.74
C VAL A 51 11.19 6.11 2.14
N GLN A 52 11.99 7.05 2.67
CA GLN A 52 11.73 7.66 3.96
C GLN A 52 10.47 8.53 3.94
N GLU A 53 10.28 9.30 2.87
CA GLU A 53 9.06 10.07 2.65
C GLU A 53 7.84 9.15 2.57
N SER A 54 7.96 8.01 1.89
CA SER A 54 6.91 6.99 1.81
C SER A 54 6.58 6.40 3.19
N ALA A 55 7.59 6.16 4.04
CA ALA A 55 7.41 5.70 5.40
C ALA A 55 6.65 6.74 6.24
N ASP A 56 7.05 8.01 6.17
CA ASP A 56 6.42 9.10 6.92
C ASP A 56 4.94 9.28 6.52
N GLU A 57 4.62 9.19 5.23
CA GLU A 57 3.24 9.27 4.75
C GLU A 57 2.41 8.06 5.17
N LEU A 58 2.96 6.85 5.07
CA LEU A 58 2.28 5.65 5.56
C LEU A 58 1.97 5.78 7.06
N GLN A 59 2.92 6.23 7.87
CA GLN A 59 2.69 6.42 9.31
C GLN A 59 1.60 7.44 9.59
N LYS A 60 1.56 8.57 8.85
CA LYS A 60 0.47 9.55 8.97
C LYS A 60 -0.89 8.94 8.65
N MET A 61 -0.99 8.17 7.56
CA MET A 61 -2.24 7.49 7.20
C MET A 61 -2.69 6.51 8.29
N LEU A 62 -1.77 5.71 8.82
CA LEU A 62 -2.10 4.68 9.81
C LEU A 62 -2.47 5.23 11.19
N GLN A 63 -2.23 6.52 11.44
CA GLN A 63 -2.66 7.24 12.65
C GLN A 63 -4.10 7.75 12.58
N GLU A 64 -4.73 7.75 11.41
CA GLU A 64 -6.11 8.23 11.24
C GLU A 64 -7.08 7.15 11.75
N ASP A 65 -8.02 7.56 12.62
CA ASP A 65 -8.93 6.65 13.33
C ASP A 65 -9.79 5.82 12.37
N GLU A 66 -10.18 6.40 11.24
CA GLU A 66 -10.95 5.75 10.19
C GLU A 66 -10.21 4.56 9.56
N LEU A 67 -8.88 4.57 9.59
CA LEU A 67 -8.04 3.48 9.08
C LEU A 67 -7.58 2.53 10.18
N ARG A 68 -7.94 2.73 11.45
CA ARG A 68 -7.46 1.91 12.57
C ARG A 68 -7.60 0.41 12.33
N ASP A 69 -8.74 0.01 11.79
CA ASP A 69 -9.09 -1.40 11.62
C ASP A 69 -8.75 -1.95 10.22
N ALA A 70 -8.26 -1.12 9.30
CA ALA A 70 -7.97 -1.53 7.93
C ALA A 70 -6.78 -2.53 7.83
N VAL A 71 -6.93 -3.55 6.98
CA VAL A 71 -5.82 -4.47 6.62
C VAL A 71 -4.87 -3.78 5.65
N LEU A 72 -3.55 -3.85 5.89
CA LEU A 72 -2.55 -3.18 5.05
C LEU A 72 -1.84 -4.16 4.11
N LEU A 73 -1.95 -3.96 2.80
CA LEU A 73 -1.09 -4.59 1.80
C LEU A 73 -0.08 -3.56 1.29
N VAL A 74 1.21 -3.88 1.33
CA VAL A 74 2.24 -3.07 0.71
C VAL A 74 2.74 -3.77 -0.55
N PHE A 75 2.67 -3.10 -1.70
CA PHE A 75 3.34 -3.57 -2.90
C PHE A 75 4.73 -2.97 -2.99
N ALA A 76 5.75 -3.83 -2.88
CA ALA A 76 7.13 -3.48 -3.22
C ALA A 76 7.28 -3.55 -4.74
N ASN A 77 6.95 -2.47 -5.44
CA ASN A 77 6.86 -2.42 -6.90
C ASN A 77 8.23 -2.12 -7.55
N LYS A 78 8.35 -2.38 -8.86
CA LYS A 78 9.56 -2.22 -9.69
C LYS A 78 10.70 -3.18 -9.34
N GLN A 79 10.35 -4.41 -8.95
CA GLN A 79 11.33 -5.46 -8.61
C GLN A 79 12.15 -5.96 -9.83
N ASP A 80 11.77 -5.57 -11.04
CA ASP A 80 12.54 -5.79 -12.27
C ASP A 80 13.76 -4.87 -12.42
N MET A 81 13.85 -3.81 -11.61
CA MET A 81 14.93 -2.83 -11.68
C MET A 81 16.16 -3.28 -10.89
N PRO A 82 17.39 -2.98 -11.37
CA PRO A 82 18.62 -3.52 -10.81
C PRO A 82 18.93 -3.06 -9.38
N ASN A 83 18.41 -1.90 -8.95
CA ASN A 83 18.65 -1.35 -7.62
C ASN A 83 17.43 -1.48 -6.69
N ALA A 84 16.43 -2.29 -7.07
CA ALA A 84 15.24 -2.50 -6.28
C ALA A 84 15.58 -3.02 -4.87
N MET A 85 14.99 -2.40 -3.85
CA MET A 85 15.04 -2.88 -2.47
C MET A 85 14.32 -4.23 -2.37
N ALA A 86 14.96 -5.18 -1.68
CA ALA A 86 14.32 -6.43 -1.32
C ALA A 86 13.16 -6.17 -0.35
N VAL A 87 12.18 -7.09 -0.30
CA VAL A 87 11.03 -6.99 0.59
C VAL A 87 11.43 -6.79 2.06
N SER A 88 12.46 -7.49 2.53
CA SER A 88 12.97 -7.34 3.90
C SER A 88 13.49 -5.93 4.16
N GLU A 89 14.31 -5.38 3.25
CA GLU A 89 14.85 -4.03 3.36
C GLU A 89 13.72 -2.98 3.37
N LEU A 90 12.73 -3.13 2.50
CA LEU A 90 11.59 -2.22 2.44
C LEU A 90 10.74 -2.31 3.72
N THR A 91 10.53 -3.51 4.25
CA THR A 91 9.79 -3.75 5.49
C THR A 91 10.43 -2.99 6.66
N ASP A 92 11.76 -3.03 6.75
CA ASP A 92 12.52 -2.34 7.79
C ASP A 92 12.44 -0.82 7.61
N LYS A 93 12.65 -0.32 6.39
CA LYS A 93 12.60 1.13 6.08
C LYS A 93 11.23 1.75 6.31
N LEU A 94 10.15 1.02 6.05
CA LEU A 94 8.78 1.47 6.32
C LEU A 94 8.38 1.31 7.80
N GLY A 95 9.22 0.67 8.62
CA GLY A 95 8.96 0.48 10.04
C GLY A 95 7.79 -0.46 10.34
N LEU A 96 7.43 -1.37 9.41
CA LEU A 96 6.22 -2.20 9.52
C LEU A 96 6.26 -3.15 10.72
N GLN A 97 7.46 -3.54 11.16
CA GLN A 97 7.68 -4.38 12.34
C GLN A 97 7.13 -3.75 13.64
N THR A 98 6.93 -2.44 13.67
CA THR A 98 6.36 -1.73 14.82
C THR A 98 4.84 -1.84 14.90
N LEU A 99 4.17 -2.23 13.80
CA LEU A 99 2.72 -2.34 13.70
C LEU A 99 2.21 -3.65 14.33
N ARG A 100 2.23 -3.73 15.66
CA ARG A 100 1.86 -4.95 16.42
C ARG A 100 0.37 -5.27 16.40
N SER A 101 -0.49 -4.27 16.28
CA SER A 101 -1.95 -4.38 16.38
C SER A 101 -2.66 -4.35 15.03
N ARG A 102 -1.92 -4.44 13.91
CA ARG A 102 -2.46 -4.34 12.56
C ARG A 102 -2.03 -5.53 11.71
N THR A 103 -2.97 -6.11 10.97
CA THR A 103 -2.66 -7.13 9.96
C THR A 103 -2.04 -6.46 8.75
N TRP A 104 -0.84 -6.88 8.36
CA TRP A 104 -0.15 -6.37 7.19
C TRP A 104 0.61 -7.45 6.42
N TYR A 105 0.88 -7.20 5.14
CA TYR A 105 1.74 -8.02 4.30
C TYR A 105 2.46 -7.18 3.25
N VAL A 106 3.65 -7.63 2.83
CA VAL A 106 4.44 -6.99 1.77
C VAL A 106 4.62 -7.98 0.62
N GLN A 107 4.21 -7.56 -0.57
CA GLN A 107 4.27 -8.37 -1.79
C GLN A 107 5.24 -7.76 -2.79
N ALA A 108 6.27 -8.51 -3.18
CA ALA A 108 7.17 -8.16 -4.27
C ALA A 108 6.41 -8.13 -5.60
N THR A 109 6.55 -7.06 -6.38
CA THR A 109 5.70 -6.82 -7.55
C THR A 109 6.46 -6.16 -8.70
N CYS A 110 6.09 -6.51 -9.94
CA CYS A 110 6.41 -5.73 -11.13
C CYS A 110 5.11 -5.40 -11.87
N ALA A 111 4.60 -4.18 -11.68
CA ALA A 111 3.31 -3.78 -12.24
C ALA A 111 3.26 -3.85 -13.78
N THR A 112 4.37 -3.59 -14.47
CA THR A 112 4.45 -3.64 -15.95
C THR A 112 4.37 -5.06 -16.50
N GLN A 113 4.78 -6.06 -15.72
CA GLN A 113 4.71 -7.47 -16.09
C GLN A 113 3.53 -8.21 -15.41
N GLY A 114 2.85 -7.55 -14.47
CA GLY A 114 1.76 -8.10 -13.68
C GLY A 114 2.18 -9.09 -12.59
N THR A 115 3.48 -9.34 -12.41
CA THR A 115 3.97 -10.33 -11.43
C THR A 115 3.73 -9.84 -10.00
N GLY A 116 3.28 -10.73 -9.11
CA GLY A 116 3.00 -10.42 -7.71
C GLY A 116 1.68 -9.70 -7.44
N LEU A 117 1.02 -9.11 -8.45
CA LEU A 117 -0.23 -8.37 -8.25
C LEU A 117 -1.35 -9.27 -7.72
N TYR A 118 -1.59 -10.41 -8.39
CA TYR A 118 -2.63 -11.35 -8.00
C TYR A 118 -2.33 -11.98 -6.63
N ASP A 119 -1.07 -12.30 -6.34
CA ASP A 119 -0.66 -12.87 -5.06
C ASP A 119 -1.01 -11.93 -3.89
N GLY A 120 -0.69 -10.64 -4.04
CA GLY A 120 -1.03 -9.63 -3.02
C GLY A 120 -2.53 -9.40 -2.88
N LEU A 121 -3.26 -9.32 -4.01
CA LEU A 121 -4.72 -9.17 -3.99
C LEU A 121 -5.44 -10.39 -3.42
N ASP A 122 -4.94 -11.60 -3.68
CA ASP A 122 -5.48 -12.83 -3.11
C ASP A 122 -5.25 -12.90 -1.60
N TRP A 123 -4.07 -12.51 -1.13
CA TRP A 123 -3.81 -12.38 0.31
C TRP A 123 -4.75 -11.38 0.96
N LEU A 124 -4.88 -10.18 0.40
CA LEU A 124 -5.74 -9.14 0.94
C LEU A 124 -7.21 -9.58 0.94
N SER A 125 -7.66 -10.21 -0.14
CA SER A 125 -9.01 -10.75 -0.23
C SER A 125 -9.28 -11.82 0.81
N HIS A 126 -8.32 -12.70 1.05
CA HIS A 126 -8.41 -13.72 2.09
C HIS A 126 -8.51 -13.11 3.49
N GLU A 127 -7.66 -12.14 3.83
CA GLU A 127 -7.70 -11.48 5.14
C GLU A 127 -9.01 -10.70 5.38
N LEU A 128 -9.53 -10.03 4.35
CA LEU A 128 -10.79 -9.31 4.43
C LEU A 128 -11.99 -10.25 4.62
N SER A 129 -11.93 -11.47 4.08
CA SER A 129 -12.99 -12.47 4.24
C SER A 129 -13.09 -13.09 5.65
N LYS A 130 -12.07 -12.91 6.50
CA LYS A 130 -12.07 -13.41 7.89
C LYS A 130 -12.84 -12.51 8.87
N ARG A 131 -13.24 -11.33 8.41
CA ARG A 131 -13.96 -10.31 9.20
C ARG A 131 -15.45 -10.41 8.93
#